data_AF-A0A7S1TQL8-F1
#
_entry.id   AF-A0A7S1TQL8-F1
#
_cell.length_a   1.000
_cell.length_b   1.000
_cell.length_c   1.000
_cell.angle_alpha   90.00
_cell.angle_beta   90.00
_cell.angle_gamma   90.00
#
_symmetry.space_group_name_H-M   'P 1'
#
loop_
_entity.id
_entity.type
_entity.pdbx_description
1 polymer ?
#
loop_
_entity_poly.entity_id
_entity_poly.type
_entity_poly.pdbx_seq_one_letter_code
_entity_poly.pdbx_strand_id
1 'polypeptide(L)'
;RAGPEGHVGLVSYPRSGNSMVRGLLERLTGVLTGSDTRPDFTLSRSLIDYGMEGEGICDASVEIVKTHYPERLGHQAFPVARALVLVRNPFDAIDSYFNMALTNTHNVSLDESNYEVFAEEWRALVAHEIRIWARFYTWWFTQDVPVLALRYEDLLCHPEDMLRRIISFLRDVPYDAVEEAAPELWHRAQDILGIDSRHIGPYQPRSGGIGKSLRHYS
;
A
#
# COMPACT_ATOMS: atom_id res chain seq x y z
N ARG A 1 -1.05 -27.75 6.82
CA ARG A 1 -1.48 -27.75 5.40
C ARG A 1 -0.67 -26.67 4.73
N ALA A 2 0.22 -27.02 3.80
CA ALA A 2 0.99 -26.04 3.04
C ALA A 2 0.02 -25.29 2.12
N GLY A 3 0.00 -23.96 2.20
CA GLY A 3 -0.71 -23.12 1.25
C GLY A 3 -0.11 -23.26 -0.16
N PRO A 4 -0.77 -22.71 -1.20
CA PRO A 4 -0.22 -22.71 -2.55
C PRO A 4 1.15 -22.02 -2.53
N GLU A 5 2.11 -22.51 -3.32
CA GLU A 5 3.50 -22.03 -3.36
C GLU A 5 3.57 -20.54 -3.76
N GLY A 6 3.43 -19.61 -2.80
CA GLY A 6 3.58 -18.17 -3.04
C GLY A 6 2.94 -17.27 -1.98
N HIS A 7 3.37 -16.02 -1.96
CA HIS A 7 2.90 -14.99 -1.03
C HIS A 7 1.63 -14.31 -1.53
N VAL A 8 0.96 -13.60 -0.63
CA VAL A 8 0.01 -12.55 -0.99
C VAL A 8 0.81 -11.29 -1.31
N GLY A 9 0.79 -10.85 -2.57
CA GLY A 9 1.43 -9.58 -2.94
C GLY A 9 0.57 -8.40 -2.49
N LEU A 10 1.10 -7.49 -1.66
CA LEU A 10 0.51 -6.17 -1.45
C LEU A 10 1.14 -5.18 -2.43
N VAL A 11 0.48 -4.98 -3.55
CA VAL A 11 1.07 -4.36 -4.74
C VAL A 11 0.46 -3.00 -4.99
N SER A 12 1.29 -2.01 -5.27
CA SER A 12 0.79 -0.68 -5.64
C SER A 12 1.82 0.14 -6.39
N TYR A 13 1.35 1.13 -7.15
CA TYR A 13 2.22 2.22 -7.57
C TYR A 13 2.76 2.93 -6.31
N PRO A 14 4.02 3.41 -6.30
CA PRO A 14 4.59 4.12 -5.17
C PRO A 14 3.63 5.18 -4.60
N ARG A 15 3.67 5.36 -3.27
CA ARG A 15 2.87 6.40 -2.56
C ARG A 15 1.35 6.21 -2.57
N SER A 16 0.87 5.02 -2.92
CA SER A 16 -0.56 4.68 -2.86
C SER A 16 -1.06 4.26 -1.46
N GLY A 17 -0.23 4.39 -0.41
CA GLY A 17 -0.62 4.06 0.97
C GLY A 17 -0.19 2.68 1.46
N ASN A 18 0.76 2.04 0.79
CA ASN A 18 1.18 0.66 1.09
C ASN A 18 1.62 0.47 2.55
N SER A 19 2.48 1.34 3.10
CA SER A 19 2.95 1.24 4.49
C SER A 19 1.81 1.35 5.52
N MET A 20 0.77 2.15 5.25
CA MET A 20 -0.42 2.21 6.10
C MET A 20 -1.20 0.90 6.03
N VAL A 21 -1.42 0.37 4.83
CA VAL A 21 -2.15 -0.89 4.63
C VAL A 21 -1.38 -2.08 5.20
N ARG A 22 -0.04 -2.07 5.17
CA ARG A 22 0.77 -3.07 5.88
C ARG A 22 0.47 -3.08 7.37
N GLY A 23 0.56 -1.92 8.05
CA GLY A 23 0.21 -1.83 9.47
C GLY A 23 -1.22 -2.29 9.78
N LEU A 24 -2.17 -1.96 8.88
CA LEU A 24 -3.55 -2.46 8.98
C LEU A 24 -3.61 -3.99 8.89
N LEU A 25 -2.93 -4.58 7.91
CA LEU A 25 -2.91 -6.03 7.70
C LEU A 25 -2.20 -6.76 8.85
N GLU A 26 -1.15 -6.18 9.42
CA GLU A 26 -0.45 -6.75 10.58
C GLU A 26 -1.36 -6.77 11.82
N ARG A 27 -2.11 -5.69 12.08
CA ARG A 27 -3.11 -5.68 13.16
C ARG A 27 -4.25 -6.66 12.91
N LEU A 28 -4.73 -6.74 11.67
CA LEU A 28 -5.81 -7.63 11.28
C LEU A 28 -5.38 -9.09 11.46
N THR A 29 -4.26 -9.48 10.87
CA THR A 29 -3.79 -10.86 10.82
C THR A 29 -3.02 -11.30 12.06
N GLY A 30 -2.44 -10.35 12.81
CA GLY A 30 -1.53 -10.63 13.92
C GLY A 30 -0.17 -11.17 13.47
N VAL A 31 0.16 -11.03 12.19
CA VAL A 31 1.39 -11.55 11.56
C VAL A 31 2.11 -10.40 10.85
N LEU A 32 3.44 -10.39 10.91
CA LEU A 32 4.25 -9.39 10.24
C LEU A 32 4.11 -9.47 8.71
N THR A 33 4.16 -8.32 8.05
CA THR A 33 4.19 -8.22 6.59
C THR A 33 5.62 -7.98 6.11
N GLY A 34 5.98 -8.60 4.99
CA GLY A 34 7.27 -8.43 4.32
C GLY A 34 7.31 -7.28 3.31
N SER A 35 8.47 -7.05 2.73
CA SER A 35 8.63 -6.19 1.55
C SER A 35 9.90 -6.52 0.77
N ASP A 36 9.87 -6.30 -0.53
CA ASP A 36 11.03 -6.45 -1.41
C ASP A 36 11.95 -5.23 -1.44
N THR A 37 11.83 -4.30 -0.50
CA THR A 37 12.70 -3.13 -0.44
C THR A 37 14.04 -3.45 0.24
N ARG A 38 15.13 -2.84 -0.24
CA ARG A 38 16.44 -2.99 0.40
C ARG A 38 16.41 -2.38 1.80
N PRO A 39 16.71 -3.13 2.87
CA PRO A 39 16.56 -2.64 4.24
C PRO A 39 17.60 -1.57 4.61
N ASP A 40 18.71 -1.47 3.87
CA ASP A 40 19.78 -0.51 4.12
C ASP A 40 19.56 0.87 3.49
N PHE A 41 18.52 1.04 2.67
CA PHE A 41 18.16 2.34 2.07
C PHE A 41 17.51 3.27 3.10
N THR A 42 17.76 4.58 2.98
CA THR A 42 17.26 5.61 3.91
C THR A 42 15.76 5.51 4.17
N LEU A 43 14.98 5.36 3.11
CA LEU A 43 13.52 5.24 3.18
C LEU A 43 13.11 3.96 3.94
N SER A 44 13.71 2.81 3.62
CA SER A 44 13.44 1.54 4.31
C SER A 44 13.85 1.58 5.79
N ARG A 45 15.03 2.13 6.11
CA ARG A 45 15.48 2.32 7.50
C ARG A 45 14.49 3.15 8.30
N SER A 46 14.00 4.25 7.71
CA SER A 46 13.00 5.07 8.40
C SER A 46 11.70 4.29 8.67
N LEU A 47 11.29 3.38 7.79
CA LEU A 47 10.13 2.51 8.03
C LEU A 47 10.40 1.49 9.15
N ILE A 48 11.60 0.92 9.21
CA ILE A 48 12.02 0.04 10.32
C ILE A 48 11.98 0.81 11.65
N ASP A 49 12.48 2.05 11.68
CA ASP A 49 12.43 2.92 12.86
C ASP A 49 10.97 3.23 13.28
N TYR A 50 10.04 3.24 12.32
CA TYR A 50 8.59 3.30 12.55
C TYR A 50 7.96 1.92 12.81
N GLY A 51 8.72 0.88 13.16
CA GLY A 51 8.19 -0.43 13.57
C GLY A 51 7.79 -1.36 12.42
N MET A 52 8.15 -1.07 11.17
CA MET A 52 7.93 -1.97 10.03
C MET A 52 9.02 -3.03 9.94
N GLU A 53 9.03 -3.97 10.89
CA GLU A 53 10.13 -4.93 11.09
C GLU A 53 10.37 -5.87 9.89
N GLY A 54 9.35 -6.12 9.07
CA GLY A 54 9.48 -6.97 7.87
C GLY A 54 10.05 -6.27 6.63
N GLU A 55 10.67 -5.10 6.75
CA GLU A 55 11.41 -4.48 5.64
C GLU A 55 12.54 -5.39 5.13
N GLY A 56 12.55 -5.69 3.83
CA GLY A 56 13.53 -6.59 3.22
C GLY A 56 13.30 -8.09 3.49
N ILE A 57 12.18 -8.49 4.10
CA ILE A 57 11.83 -9.90 4.32
C ILE A 57 10.83 -10.34 3.23
N CYS A 58 11.20 -11.37 2.48
CA CYS A 58 10.39 -11.96 1.39
C CYS A 58 10.35 -13.50 1.43
N ASP A 59 10.74 -14.12 2.55
CA ASP A 59 10.76 -15.58 2.67
C ASP A 59 9.47 -16.12 3.31
N ALA A 60 9.41 -17.44 3.51
CA ALA A 60 8.24 -18.14 4.03
C ALA A 60 7.81 -17.74 5.47
N SER A 61 8.57 -16.89 6.17
CA SER A 61 8.16 -16.33 7.47
C SER A 61 7.04 -15.30 7.38
N VAL A 62 6.77 -14.74 6.19
CA VAL A 62 5.73 -13.73 5.96
C VAL A 62 4.70 -14.20 4.93
N GLU A 63 3.40 -14.05 5.25
CA GLU A 63 2.31 -14.40 4.33
C GLU A 63 2.15 -13.34 3.22
N ILE A 64 2.28 -12.06 3.60
CA ILE A 64 2.00 -10.90 2.75
C ILE A 64 3.30 -10.15 2.50
N VAL A 65 3.63 -9.86 1.25
CA VAL A 65 4.85 -9.14 0.86
C VAL A 65 4.50 -7.93 0.00
N LYS A 66 4.92 -6.74 0.45
CA LYS A 66 4.81 -5.51 -0.34
C LYS A 66 5.75 -5.54 -1.55
N THR A 67 5.27 -5.03 -2.69
CA THR A 67 6.14 -4.69 -3.82
C THR A 67 5.61 -3.51 -4.66
N HIS A 68 6.52 -2.84 -5.36
CA HIS A 68 6.25 -1.87 -6.44
C HIS A 68 6.59 -2.44 -7.82
N TYR A 69 6.84 -3.74 -7.95
CA TYR A 69 7.03 -4.43 -9.24
C TYR A 69 5.79 -4.27 -10.13
N PRO A 70 5.92 -4.07 -11.46
CA PRO A 70 7.17 -4.05 -12.23
C PRO A 70 7.88 -2.68 -12.28
N GLU A 71 7.33 -1.65 -11.63
CA GLU A 71 7.87 -0.29 -11.65
C GLU A 71 9.19 -0.17 -10.87
N ARG A 72 9.35 -0.95 -9.79
CA ARG A 72 10.64 -1.25 -9.17
C ARG A 72 10.89 -2.75 -9.22
N LEU A 73 12.10 -3.15 -9.62
CA LEU A 73 12.48 -4.57 -9.68
C LEU A 73 12.53 -5.26 -8.31
N GLY A 74 12.60 -4.49 -7.21
CA GLY A 74 12.77 -5.03 -5.87
C GLY A 74 14.21 -5.48 -5.59
N HIS A 75 14.48 -5.79 -4.33
CA HIS A 75 15.74 -6.34 -3.84
C HIS A 75 15.83 -7.85 -4.05
N GLN A 76 14.71 -8.54 -3.88
CA GLN A 76 14.59 -9.99 -3.91
C GLN A 76 13.32 -10.36 -4.67
N ALA A 77 13.42 -11.37 -5.54
CA ALA A 77 12.26 -11.94 -6.21
C ALA A 77 11.55 -12.91 -5.27
N PHE A 78 10.22 -12.92 -5.32
CA PHE A 78 9.39 -13.85 -4.57
C PHE A 78 8.15 -14.22 -5.40
N PRO A 79 7.64 -15.45 -5.30
CA PRO A 79 6.43 -15.86 -6.01
C PRO A 79 5.19 -15.23 -5.38
N VAL A 80 4.28 -14.72 -6.23
CA VAL A 80 2.98 -14.18 -5.82
C VAL A 80 1.89 -15.19 -6.21
N ALA A 81 1.17 -15.71 -5.22
CA ALA A 81 0.05 -16.63 -5.45
C ALA A 81 -1.30 -15.91 -5.60
N ARG A 82 -1.42 -14.70 -5.04
CA ARG A 82 -2.60 -13.82 -5.13
C ARG A 82 -2.19 -12.38 -4.82
N ALA A 83 -2.90 -11.38 -5.33
CA ALA A 83 -2.51 -9.98 -5.19
C ALA A 83 -3.62 -9.10 -4.62
N LEU A 84 -3.27 -8.34 -3.57
CA LEU A 84 -4.00 -7.17 -3.10
C LEU A 84 -3.47 -5.95 -3.87
N VAL A 85 -4.20 -5.52 -4.91
CA VAL A 85 -3.80 -4.40 -5.78
C VAL A 85 -4.35 -3.10 -5.19
N LEU A 86 -3.49 -2.36 -4.48
CA LEU A 86 -3.82 -1.08 -3.87
C LEU A 86 -3.70 0.06 -4.90
N VAL A 87 -4.85 0.66 -5.21
CA VAL A 87 -5.02 1.77 -6.13
C VAL A 87 -5.26 3.05 -5.34
N ARG A 88 -4.57 4.13 -5.70
CA ARG A 88 -4.84 5.47 -5.20
C ARG A 88 -5.01 6.43 -6.36
N ASN A 89 -5.84 7.46 -6.18
CA ASN A 89 -5.99 8.56 -7.13
C ASN A 89 -4.61 9.03 -7.63
N PRO A 90 -4.36 9.04 -8.96
CA PRO A 90 -3.06 9.40 -9.51
C PRO A 90 -2.63 10.82 -9.13
N PHE A 91 -3.58 11.75 -9.00
CA PHE A 91 -3.25 13.13 -8.61
C PHE A 91 -2.60 13.17 -7.21
N ASP A 92 -3.15 12.42 -6.26
CA ASP A 92 -2.63 12.38 -4.89
C ASP A 92 -1.37 11.50 -4.78
N ALA A 93 -1.27 10.43 -5.59
CA ALA A 93 -0.12 9.52 -5.56
C ALA A 93 1.14 10.16 -6.18
N ILE A 94 1.02 10.79 -7.35
CA ILE A 94 2.13 11.41 -8.08
C ILE A 94 2.64 12.65 -7.34
N ASP A 95 1.73 13.46 -6.82
CA ASP A 95 2.06 14.58 -5.93
C ASP A 95 2.85 14.10 -4.70
N SER A 96 2.33 13.06 -4.05
CA SER A 96 3.00 12.44 -2.91
C SER A 96 4.38 11.86 -3.27
N TYR A 97 4.58 11.44 -4.53
CA TYR A 97 5.84 10.92 -5.05
C TYR A 97 6.84 12.05 -5.28
N PHE A 98 6.41 13.18 -5.85
CA PHE A 98 7.24 14.37 -5.99
C PHE A 98 7.78 14.88 -4.64
N ASN A 99 6.92 14.95 -3.63
CA ASN A 99 7.34 15.31 -2.27
C ASN A 99 8.37 14.32 -1.71
N MET A 100 8.17 13.02 -1.91
CA MET A 100 9.12 12.00 -1.44
C MET A 100 10.45 12.11 -2.18
N ALA A 101 10.43 12.34 -3.50
CA ALA A 101 11.63 12.44 -4.32
C ALA A 101 12.51 13.63 -3.92
N LEU A 102 11.90 14.79 -3.62
CA LEU A 102 12.63 16.00 -3.24
C LEU A 102 13.05 16.02 -1.76
N THR A 103 12.28 15.42 -0.86
CA THR A 103 12.63 15.39 0.58
C THR A 103 13.44 14.17 0.99
N ASN A 104 13.41 13.10 0.20
CA ASN A 104 13.89 11.76 0.57
C ASN A 104 13.29 11.26 1.90
N THR A 105 12.02 11.57 2.17
CA THR A 105 11.29 11.12 3.36
C THR A 105 9.89 10.61 3.02
N HIS A 106 9.32 9.80 3.92
CA HIS A 106 7.97 9.26 3.72
C HIS A 106 6.84 10.23 4.14
N ASN A 107 7.11 11.20 5.00
CA ASN A 107 6.08 11.95 5.73
C ASN A 107 6.24 13.48 5.67
N VAL A 108 7.35 14.02 5.16
CA VAL A 108 7.52 15.47 5.01
C VAL A 108 6.87 15.95 3.72
N SER A 109 6.07 17.01 3.78
CA SER A 109 5.57 17.70 2.60
C SER A 109 6.45 18.91 2.29
N LEU A 110 6.61 19.20 1.00
CA LEU A 110 7.26 20.41 0.54
C LEU A 110 6.41 21.63 0.90
N ASP A 111 7.08 22.76 1.08
CA ASP A 111 6.40 24.05 1.09
C ASP A 111 5.81 24.31 -0.32
N GLU A 112 4.63 24.93 -0.38
CA GLU A 112 3.89 25.17 -1.63
C GLU A 112 4.71 25.98 -2.65
N SER A 113 5.59 26.88 -2.19
CA SER A 113 6.48 27.64 -3.08
C SER A 113 7.42 26.75 -3.90
N ASN A 114 7.70 25.52 -3.45
CA ASN A 114 8.55 24.59 -4.21
C ASN A 114 7.91 24.13 -5.52
N TYR A 115 6.58 24.14 -5.64
CA TYR A 115 5.94 23.80 -6.93
C TYR A 115 6.16 24.89 -7.98
N GLU A 116 6.33 26.15 -7.56
CA GLU A 116 6.71 27.24 -8.45
C GLU A 116 8.20 27.17 -8.81
N VAL A 117 9.06 26.90 -7.81
CA VAL A 117 10.51 26.76 -8.01
C VAL A 117 10.86 25.61 -8.94
N PHE A 118 10.20 24.45 -8.78
CA PHE A 118 10.44 23.23 -9.56
C PHE A 118 9.31 22.96 -10.56
N ALA A 119 8.72 24.01 -11.13
CA ALA A 119 7.54 23.89 -11.98
C ALA A 119 7.79 23.07 -13.25
N GLU A 120 9.00 23.12 -13.82
CA GLU A 120 9.37 22.34 -15.00
C GLU A 120 9.53 20.86 -14.67
N GLU A 121 10.25 20.55 -13.58
CA GLU A 121 10.45 19.19 -13.08
C GLU A 121 9.12 18.56 -12.66
N TRP A 122 8.25 19.33 -12.01
CA TRP A 122 6.90 18.91 -11.66
C TRP A 122 6.10 18.52 -12.91
N ARG A 123 6.03 19.40 -13.92
CA ARG A 123 5.32 19.11 -15.19
C ARG A 123 5.88 17.89 -15.91
N ALA A 124 7.22 17.77 -15.97
CA ALA A 124 7.88 16.63 -16.58
C ALA A 124 7.58 15.32 -15.83
N LEU A 125 7.65 15.35 -14.50
CA LEU A 125 7.34 14.21 -13.64
C LEU A 125 5.88 13.80 -13.77
N VAL A 126 4.92 14.72 -13.72
CA VAL A 126 3.49 14.41 -13.91
C VAL A 126 3.24 13.73 -15.24
N ALA A 127 3.77 14.28 -16.33
CA ALA A 127 3.61 13.71 -17.67
C ALA A 127 4.22 12.30 -17.75
N HIS A 128 5.35 12.06 -17.10
CA HIS A 128 5.99 10.75 -17.07
C HIS A 128 5.23 9.74 -16.21
N GLU A 129 4.95 10.11 -14.96
CA GLU A 129 4.42 9.23 -13.93
C GLU A 129 2.98 8.81 -14.19
N ILE A 130 2.14 9.63 -14.83
CA ILE A 130 0.78 9.22 -15.17
C ILE A 130 0.77 8.00 -16.12
N ARG A 131 1.76 7.91 -17.02
CA ARG A 131 1.92 6.76 -17.93
C ARG A 131 2.45 5.53 -17.20
N ILE A 132 3.32 5.72 -16.20
CA ILE A 132 3.81 4.64 -15.35
C ILE A 132 2.67 4.10 -14.49
N TRP A 133 1.95 4.97 -13.80
CA TRP A 133 0.77 4.65 -12.99
C TRP A 133 -0.22 3.82 -13.80
N ALA A 134 -0.59 4.27 -15.00
CA ALA A 134 -1.54 3.54 -15.86
C ALA A 134 -1.02 2.14 -16.24
N ARG A 135 0.23 2.06 -16.71
CA ARG A 135 0.85 0.77 -17.10
C ARG A 135 0.98 -0.20 -15.94
N PHE A 136 1.32 0.30 -14.74
CA PHE A 136 1.45 -0.51 -13.53
C PHE A 136 0.15 -1.24 -13.23
N TYR A 137 -0.98 -0.52 -13.19
CA TYR A 137 -2.26 -1.13 -12.89
C TYR A 137 -2.76 -2.02 -14.01
N THR A 138 -2.59 -1.61 -15.28
CA THR A 138 -2.89 -2.49 -16.43
C THR A 138 -2.14 -3.80 -16.30
N TRP A 139 -0.85 -3.78 -15.97
CA TRP A 139 -0.05 -4.99 -15.81
C TRP A 139 -0.60 -5.90 -14.72
N TRP A 140 -0.89 -5.38 -13.52
CA TRP A 140 -1.40 -6.21 -12.41
C TRP A 140 -2.78 -6.79 -12.68
N PHE A 141 -3.66 -6.06 -13.37
CA PHE A 141 -4.99 -6.56 -13.73
C PHE A 141 -4.99 -7.54 -14.91
N THR A 142 -3.86 -7.75 -15.59
CA THR A 142 -3.70 -8.76 -16.65
C THR A 142 -2.96 -10.02 -16.19
N GLN A 143 -2.53 -10.10 -14.93
CA GLN A 143 -1.82 -11.28 -14.43
C GLN A 143 -2.77 -12.46 -14.16
N ASP A 144 -2.26 -13.67 -14.34
CA ASP A 144 -3.00 -14.93 -14.12
C ASP A 144 -2.93 -15.37 -12.64
N VAL A 145 -3.31 -14.47 -11.73
CA VAL A 145 -3.44 -14.74 -10.30
C VAL A 145 -4.72 -14.10 -9.78
N PRO A 146 -5.35 -14.62 -8.71
CA PRO A 146 -6.46 -13.95 -8.07
C PRO A 146 -6.07 -12.54 -7.62
N VAL A 147 -6.90 -11.55 -7.96
CA VAL A 147 -6.69 -10.14 -7.64
C VAL A 147 -7.87 -9.58 -6.87
N LEU A 148 -7.59 -8.90 -5.75
CA LEU A 148 -8.52 -7.99 -5.11
C LEU A 148 -8.04 -6.55 -5.33
N ALA A 149 -8.84 -5.75 -6.04
CA ALA A 149 -8.60 -4.32 -6.16
C ALA A 149 -9.04 -3.61 -4.86
N LEU A 150 -8.12 -2.85 -4.25
CA LEU A 150 -8.37 -2.05 -3.07
C LEU A 150 -8.15 -0.59 -3.42
N ARG A 151 -9.18 0.25 -3.31
CA ARG A 151 -9.00 1.70 -3.46
C ARG A 151 -8.63 2.29 -2.10
N TYR A 152 -7.57 3.07 -2.07
CA TYR A 152 -7.13 3.80 -0.88
C TYR A 152 -8.27 4.67 -0.32
N GLU A 153 -9.06 5.28 -1.20
CA GLU A 153 -10.18 6.12 -0.84
C GLU A 153 -11.31 5.32 -0.18
N ASP A 154 -11.60 4.11 -0.68
CA ASP A 154 -12.63 3.24 -0.11
C ASP A 154 -12.20 2.69 1.26
N LEU A 155 -10.90 2.49 1.50
CA LEU A 155 -10.37 2.17 2.84
C LEU A 155 -10.62 3.28 3.86
N LEU A 156 -10.70 4.54 3.42
CA LEU A 156 -10.99 5.68 4.29
C LEU A 156 -12.49 5.91 4.48
N CYS A 157 -13.27 5.78 3.41
CA CYS A 157 -14.70 6.08 3.42
C CYS A 157 -15.59 4.90 3.84
N HIS A 158 -15.16 3.69 3.52
CA HIS A 158 -15.90 2.45 3.73
C HIS A 158 -15.02 1.36 4.36
N PRO A 159 -14.35 1.64 5.50
CA PRO A 159 -13.35 0.74 6.07
C PRO A 159 -13.91 -0.64 6.41
N GLU A 160 -15.15 -0.73 6.91
CA GLU A 160 -15.75 -2.02 7.29
C GLU A 160 -15.96 -2.95 6.09
N ASP A 161 -16.54 -2.43 4.99
CA ASP A 161 -16.71 -3.19 3.74
C ASP A 161 -15.35 -3.64 3.20
N MET A 162 -14.35 -2.75 3.22
CA MET A 162 -12.99 -3.09 2.77
C MET A 162 -12.33 -4.16 3.63
N LEU A 163 -12.44 -4.10 4.95
CA LEU A 163 -11.91 -5.14 5.84
C LEU A 163 -12.59 -6.48 5.59
N ARG A 164 -13.91 -6.50 5.40
CA ARG A 164 -14.64 -7.73 5.07
C ARG A 164 -14.17 -8.33 3.75
N ARG A 165 -13.99 -7.52 2.70
CA ARG A 165 -13.44 -7.97 1.41
C ARG A 165 -12.01 -8.51 1.54
N ILE A 166 -11.17 -7.84 2.30
CA ILE A 166 -9.80 -8.27 2.57
C ILE A 166 -9.80 -9.64 3.25
N ILE A 167 -10.61 -9.84 4.31
CA ILE A 167 -10.68 -11.12 5.02
C ILE A 167 -11.21 -12.22 4.10
N SER A 168 -12.30 -11.94 3.37
CA SER A 168 -12.88 -12.85 2.37
C SER A 168 -11.83 -13.32 1.37
N PHE A 169 -11.03 -12.41 0.84
CA PHE A 169 -9.96 -12.73 -0.12
C PHE A 169 -8.77 -13.46 0.51
N LEU A 170 -8.31 -13.03 1.69
CA LEU A 170 -7.16 -13.64 2.36
C LEU A 170 -7.46 -15.07 2.82
N ARG A 171 -8.71 -15.37 3.18
CA ARG A 171 -9.12 -16.68 3.70
C ARG A 171 -9.90 -17.53 2.71
N ASP A 172 -10.15 -17.00 1.51
CA ASP A 172 -10.90 -17.69 0.45
C ASP A 172 -12.29 -18.14 0.96
N VAL A 173 -13.00 -17.22 1.60
CA VAL A 173 -14.34 -17.44 2.17
C VAL A 173 -15.35 -16.48 1.53
N PRO A 174 -16.63 -16.87 1.35
CA PRO A 174 -17.65 -15.97 0.83
C PRO A 174 -17.78 -14.70 1.67
N TYR A 175 -18.01 -13.57 1.00
CA TYR A 175 -18.13 -12.25 1.64
C TYR A 175 -19.13 -12.23 2.81
N ASP A 176 -20.31 -12.80 2.60
CA ASP A 176 -21.39 -12.85 3.62
C ASP A 176 -21.10 -13.84 4.76
N ALA A 177 -20.15 -14.75 4.57
CA ALA A 177 -19.78 -15.77 5.55
C ALA A 177 -18.55 -15.39 6.38
N VAL A 178 -17.95 -14.21 6.17
CA VAL A 178 -16.72 -13.78 6.86
C VAL A 178 -16.81 -13.88 8.37
N GLU A 179 -17.94 -13.47 8.96
CA GLU A 179 -18.12 -13.46 10.42
C GLU A 179 -18.09 -14.87 11.02
N GLU A 180 -18.71 -15.82 10.33
CA GLU A 180 -18.80 -17.23 10.76
C GLU A 180 -17.51 -18.00 10.41
N ALA A 181 -16.96 -17.77 9.22
CA ALA A 181 -15.83 -18.53 8.68
C ALA A 181 -14.46 -18.02 9.17
N ALA A 182 -14.37 -16.76 9.59
CA ALA A 182 -13.14 -16.12 10.07
C ALA A 182 -13.39 -15.22 11.31
N PRO A 183 -14.01 -15.75 12.39
CA PRO A 183 -14.48 -14.95 13.53
C PRO A 183 -13.37 -14.18 14.24
N GLU A 184 -12.16 -14.75 14.35
CA GLU A 184 -11.02 -14.07 14.99
C GLU A 184 -10.55 -12.85 14.20
N LEU A 185 -10.50 -12.96 12.87
CA LEU A 185 -10.13 -11.85 11.97
C LEU A 185 -11.22 -10.79 11.95
N TRP A 186 -12.48 -11.22 11.95
CA TRP A 186 -13.62 -10.29 12.00
C TRP A 186 -13.66 -9.52 13.32
N HIS A 187 -13.41 -10.17 14.46
CA HIS A 187 -13.28 -9.49 15.76
C HIS A 187 -12.19 -8.42 15.74
N ARG A 188 -10.99 -8.76 15.23
CA ARG A 188 -9.90 -7.78 15.10
C ARG A 188 -10.24 -6.65 14.14
N ALA A 189 -10.99 -6.93 13.06
CA ALA A 189 -11.49 -5.89 12.18
C ALA A 189 -12.43 -4.93 12.92
N GLN A 190 -13.33 -5.44 13.76
CA GLN A 190 -14.18 -4.60 14.61
C GLN A 190 -13.37 -3.75 15.60
N ASP A 191 -12.32 -4.32 16.21
CA ASP A 191 -11.41 -3.57 17.07
C ASP A 191 -10.72 -2.44 16.29
N ILE A 192 -10.27 -2.70 15.07
CA ILE A 192 -9.67 -1.68 14.18
C ILE A 192 -10.66 -0.57 13.85
N LEU A 193 -11.92 -0.90 13.53
CA LEU A 193 -12.95 0.07 13.20
C LEU A 193 -13.32 0.99 14.38
N GLY A 194 -13.13 0.50 15.62
CA GLY A 194 -13.30 1.30 16.83
C GLY A 194 -12.15 2.28 17.11
N ILE A 195 -11.04 2.20 16.38
CA ILE A 195 -9.86 3.05 16.54
C ILE A 195 -9.91 4.19 15.51
N ASP A 196 -9.52 5.40 15.91
CA ASP A 196 -9.32 6.52 14.98
C ASP A 196 -8.34 6.12 13.87
N SER A 197 -8.75 6.28 12.61
CA SER A 197 -8.00 5.83 11.44
C SER A 197 -6.57 6.40 11.34
N ARG A 198 -6.29 7.49 12.07
CA ARG A 198 -4.94 8.07 12.26
C ARG A 198 -3.99 7.18 13.09
N HIS A 199 -4.47 6.08 13.69
CA HIS A 199 -3.70 5.20 14.59
C HIS A 199 -3.69 3.72 14.15
N ILE A 200 -4.09 3.43 12.91
CA ILE A 200 -4.20 2.06 12.37
C ILE A 200 -2.84 1.34 12.29
N GLY A 201 -1.72 2.02 12.42
CA GLY A 201 -0.39 1.40 12.42
C GLY A 201 0.68 2.30 13.02
N PRO A 202 1.92 1.80 13.16
CA PRO A 202 3.01 2.58 13.73
C PRO A 202 3.52 3.66 12.74
N TYR A 203 3.17 3.53 11.45
CA TYR A 203 3.40 4.54 10.43
C TYR A 203 2.17 5.45 10.23
N GLN A 204 2.34 6.76 10.45
CA GLN A 204 1.36 7.77 10.09
C GLN A 204 1.67 8.39 8.72
N PRO A 205 0.77 8.27 7.72
CA PRO A 205 0.95 8.97 6.45
C PRO A 205 0.88 10.49 6.64
N ARG A 206 1.43 11.25 5.68
CA ARG A 206 1.20 12.71 5.59
C ARG A 206 -0.28 13.04 5.64
N SER A 207 -0.64 14.28 6.02
CA SER A 207 -2.01 14.81 6.07
C SER A 207 -2.68 14.84 4.68
N GLY A 208 -2.93 13.66 4.12
CA GLY A 208 -3.61 13.45 2.87
C GLY A 208 -5.12 13.58 3.03
N GLY A 209 -5.79 13.70 1.91
CA GLY A 209 -7.22 13.55 1.77
C GLY A 209 -7.52 13.11 0.36
N ILE A 210 -8.78 12.87 0.07
CA ILE A 210 -9.22 12.45 -1.27
C ILE A 210 -9.20 13.68 -2.17
N GLY A 211 -8.36 13.66 -3.21
CA GLY A 211 -8.29 14.71 -4.24
C GLY A 211 -7.68 16.04 -3.77
N LYS A 212 -6.98 16.08 -2.64
CA LYS A 212 -6.38 17.33 -2.13
C LYS A 212 -5.30 17.88 -3.05
N SER A 213 -4.59 17.01 -3.77
CA SER A 213 -3.49 17.41 -4.63
C SER A 213 -3.94 18.00 -5.98
N LEU A 214 -5.23 17.99 -6.31
CA LEU A 214 -5.76 18.54 -7.58
C LEU A 214 -5.34 20.00 -7.82
N ARG A 215 -5.17 20.78 -6.75
CA ARG A 215 -4.73 22.17 -6.82
C ARG A 215 -3.33 22.37 -7.45
N HIS A 216 -2.49 21.34 -7.50
CA HIS A 216 -1.15 21.41 -8.12
C HIS A 216 -1.15 21.07 -9.61
N TYR A 217 -2.31 20.74 -10.18
CA TYR A 217 -2.47 20.35 -11.58
C TYR A 217 -3.22 21.38 -12.43
N SER A 218 -3.65 22.49 -11.82
CA SER A 218 -4.33 23.61 -12.48
C SER A 218 -3.36 24.64 -13.04
#